data_AF-A0A662M0H0-F1
#
_entry.id   AF-A0A662M0H0-F1
#
_cell.length_a   1.000
_cell.length_b   1.000
_cell.length_c   1.000
_cell.angle_alpha   90.00
_cell.angle_beta   90.00
_cell.angle_gamma   90.00
#
_symmetry.space_group_name_H-M   'P 1'
#
loop_
_entity.id
_entity.type
_entity.pdbx_description
1 polymer ?
#
loop_
_entity_poly.entity_id
_entity_poly.type
_entity_poly.pdbx_seq_one_letter_code
_entity_poly.pdbx_strand_id
1 'polypeptide(L)'
;MGFDTSATKSIFFIASVIVAVVLSGVFTGVTYKLSSDIDMRGTMLSDVLKSDIEIINDPENVPYNSTTNELIIYVKNTGKSILSTSDLTIIIDGFVVPEGNFSIEILGEYTAWSPGIVIKITIIESLSSGDHKIKVVLDNGVYDEMYFRI
;
A
#
# COMPACT_ATOMS: atom_id res chain seq x y z
N MET A 1 34.27 -40.52 49.06
CA MET A 1 34.61 -39.36 48.21
C MET A 1 33.81 -39.34 46.89
N GLY A 2 32.53 -39.73 46.88
CA GLY A 2 31.68 -39.70 45.65
C GLY A 2 30.37 -38.91 45.81
N PHE A 3 30.03 -38.53 47.03
CA PHE A 3 28.79 -37.78 47.35
C PHE A 3 28.91 -36.31 46.92
N ASP A 4 30.05 -35.66 47.17
CA ASP A 4 30.28 -34.24 46.82
C ASP A 4 30.21 -34.01 45.29
N THR A 5 30.82 -34.89 44.49
CA THR A 5 30.77 -34.80 43.03
C THR A 5 29.38 -35.07 42.44
N SER A 6 28.55 -35.85 43.15
CA SER A 6 27.19 -36.17 42.69
C SER A 6 26.23 -35.03 42.98
N ALA A 7 26.35 -34.40 44.16
CA ALA A 7 25.56 -33.22 44.52
C ALA A 7 25.85 -32.04 43.57
N THR A 8 27.12 -31.76 43.28
CA THR A 8 27.51 -30.69 42.35
C THR A 8 26.96 -30.92 40.93
N LYS A 9 27.03 -32.16 40.42
CA LYS A 9 26.49 -32.50 39.09
C LYS A 9 24.97 -32.30 39.02
N SER A 10 24.22 -32.68 40.06
CA SER A 10 22.77 -32.47 40.11
C SER A 10 22.40 -30.98 40.13
N ILE A 11 23.15 -30.16 40.86
CA ILE A 11 22.92 -28.70 40.90
C ILE A 11 23.12 -28.08 39.51
N PHE A 12 24.23 -28.41 38.83
CA PHE A 12 24.47 -27.91 37.46
C PHE A 12 23.42 -28.42 36.48
N PHE A 13 22.98 -29.66 36.61
CA PHE A 13 21.92 -30.21 35.76
C PHE A 13 20.62 -29.42 35.90
N ILE A 14 20.18 -29.15 37.13
CA ILE A 14 18.97 -28.35 37.39
C ILE A 14 19.13 -26.92 36.87
N ALA A 15 20.28 -26.29 37.11
CA ALA A 15 20.56 -24.95 36.61
C ALA A 15 20.50 -24.88 35.07
N SER A 16 21.09 -25.86 34.37
CA SER A 16 21.02 -25.94 32.90
C SER A 16 19.59 -26.15 32.39
N VAL A 17 18.77 -26.96 33.07
CA VAL A 17 17.36 -27.16 32.70
C VAL A 17 16.58 -25.86 32.86
N ILE A 18 16.77 -25.12 33.96
CA ILE A 18 16.10 -23.82 34.17
C ILE A 18 16.47 -22.85 33.05
N VAL A 19 17.75 -22.74 32.72
CA VAL A 19 18.23 -21.89 31.62
C VAL A 19 17.62 -22.32 30.29
N ALA A 20 17.55 -23.62 30.01
CA ALA A 20 16.94 -24.14 28.79
C ALA A 20 15.44 -23.81 28.68
N VAL A 21 14.69 -23.91 29.79
CA VAL A 21 13.26 -23.54 29.83
C VAL A 21 13.06 -22.05 29.55
N VAL A 22 13.88 -21.18 30.17
CA VAL A 22 13.81 -19.73 29.94
C VAL A 22 14.10 -19.40 28.46
N LEU A 23 15.16 -19.98 27.89
CA LEU A 23 15.50 -19.80 26.49
C LEU A 23 14.38 -20.28 25.56
N SER A 24 13.79 -21.44 25.85
CA SER A 24 12.65 -21.98 25.09
C SER A 24 11.46 -21.01 25.11
N GLY A 25 11.16 -20.39 26.25
CA GLY A 25 10.08 -19.40 26.34
C GLY A 25 10.32 -18.19 25.43
N VAL A 26 11.56 -17.67 25.41
CA VAL A 26 11.94 -16.55 24.53
C VAL A 26 11.86 -16.95 23.06
N PHE A 27 12.42 -18.11 22.69
CA PHE A 27 12.40 -18.58 21.30
C PHE A 27 10.99 -18.80 20.77
N THR A 28 10.09 -19.35 21.59
CA THR A 28 8.69 -19.50 21.24
C THR A 28 8.05 -18.14 20.92
N GLY A 29 8.27 -17.14 21.77
CA GLY A 29 7.76 -15.78 21.53
C GLY A 29 8.29 -15.14 20.25
N VAL A 30 9.59 -15.29 19.96
CA VAL A 30 10.20 -14.79 18.71
C VAL A 30 9.64 -15.51 17.50
N THR A 31 9.48 -16.83 17.57
CA THR A 31 8.96 -17.64 16.44
C THR A 31 7.51 -17.28 16.12
N TYR A 32 6.67 -17.07 17.15
CA TYR A 32 5.30 -16.60 16.93
C TYR A 32 5.24 -15.23 16.27
N LYS A 33 6.07 -14.28 16.73
CA LYS A 33 6.17 -12.95 16.10
C LYS A 33 6.60 -13.06 14.65
N LEU A 34 7.65 -13.84 14.38
CA LEU A 34 8.14 -14.05 13.02
C LEU A 34 7.08 -14.68 12.12
N SER A 35 6.35 -15.70 12.60
CA SER A 35 5.26 -16.31 11.84
C SER A 35 4.17 -15.30 11.51
N SER A 36 3.74 -14.51 12.49
CA SER A 36 2.73 -13.47 12.30
C SER A 36 3.19 -12.39 11.30
N ASP A 37 4.45 -11.99 11.36
CA ASP A 37 5.02 -11.00 10.44
C ASP A 37 5.12 -11.56 9.00
N ILE A 38 5.44 -12.86 8.85
CA ILE A 38 5.44 -13.53 7.56
C ILE A 38 4.03 -13.58 6.98
N ASP A 39 3.04 -13.95 7.78
CA ASP A 39 1.64 -14.00 7.34
C ASP A 39 1.15 -12.62 6.90
N MET A 40 1.43 -11.58 7.70
CA MET A 40 1.07 -10.19 7.37
C MET A 40 1.75 -9.69 6.09
N ARG A 41 3.04 -10.00 5.90
CA ARG A 41 3.73 -9.67 4.64
C ARG A 41 3.17 -10.43 3.46
N GLY A 42 2.76 -11.69 3.66
CA GLY A 42 2.13 -12.52 2.65
C GLY A 42 0.78 -11.95 2.20
N THR A 43 -0.04 -11.48 3.13
CA THR A 43 -1.32 -10.82 2.81
C THR A 43 -1.09 -9.50 2.08
N MET A 44 -0.19 -8.64 2.56
CA MET A 44 0.12 -7.36 1.92
C MET A 44 0.64 -7.55 0.48
N LEU A 45 1.56 -8.51 0.27
CA LEU A 45 2.06 -8.84 -1.06
C LEU A 45 0.95 -9.38 -1.96
N SER A 46 0.06 -10.22 -1.41
CA SER A 46 -1.09 -10.73 -2.15
C SER A 46 -2.03 -9.62 -2.59
N ASP A 47 -2.21 -8.59 -1.76
CA ASP A 47 -3.04 -7.45 -2.09
C ASP A 47 -2.38 -6.58 -3.17
N VAL A 48 -1.07 -6.34 -3.10
CA VAL A 48 -0.31 -5.65 -4.15
C VAL A 48 -0.40 -6.41 -5.48
N LEU A 49 -0.32 -7.74 -5.49
CA LEU A 49 -0.42 -8.54 -6.72
C LEU A 49 -1.84 -8.62 -7.30
N LYS A 50 -2.85 -8.37 -6.47
CA LYS A 50 -4.26 -8.37 -6.90
C LYS A 50 -4.73 -7.00 -7.31
N SER A 51 -4.13 -5.93 -6.79
CA SER A 51 -4.48 -4.56 -7.13
C SER A 51 -3.67 -4.10 -8.33
N ASP A 52 -4.35 -3.52 -9.31
CA ASP A 52 -3.72 -2.89 -10.46
C ASP A 52 -4.63 -1.78 -10.97
N ILE A 53 -4.03 -0.69 -11.42
CA ILE A 53 -4.74 0.51 -11.89
C ILE A 53 -4.10 1.02 -13.18
N GLU A 54 -4.93 1.60 -14.05
CA GLU A 54 -4.48 2.17 -15.30
C GLU A 54 -5.19 3.52 -15.55
N ILE A 55 -4.42 4.54 -15.87
CA ILE A 55 -4.90 5.85 -16.30
C ILE A 55 -5.27 5.75 -17.78
N ILE A 56 -6.55 5.95 -18.09
CA ILE A 56 -7.12 5.72 -19.43
C ILE A 56 -7.32 7.02 -20.23
N ASN A 57 -6.74 8.13 -19.78
CA ASN A 57 -6.79 9.40 -20.51
C ASN A 57 -5.95 9.35 -21.80
N ASP A 58 -6.33 10.18 -22.77
CA ASP A 58 -5.51 10.44 -23.94
C ASP A 58 -4.36 11.40 -23.58
N PRO A 59 -3.08 11.01 -23.74
CA PRO A 59 -1.92 11.86 -23.44
C PRO A 59 -1.88 13.18 -24.24
N GLU A 60 -2.45 13.18 -25.46
CA GLU A 60 -2.43 14.35 -26.35
C GLU A 60 -3.62 15.29 -26.11
N ASN A 61 -4.67 14.82 -25.42
CA ASN A 61 -5.90 15.57 -25.22
C ASN A 61 -6.52 15.29 -23.85
N VAL A 62 -5.82 15.71 -22.80
CA VAL A 62 -6.35 15.63 -21.44
C VAL A 62 -7.33 16.79 -21.22
N PRO A 63 -8.56 16.54 -20.71
CA PRO A 63 -9.50 17.62 -20.43
C PRO A 63 -8.98 18.52 -19.31
N TYR A 64 -8.47 19.69 -19.70
CA TYR A 64 -8.06 20.76 -18.79
C TYR A 64 -8.83 22.05 -19.10
N ASN A 65 -9.49 22.61 -18.09
CA ASN A 65 -10.18 23.89 -18.22
C ASN A 65 -9.32 24.99 -17.60
N SER A 66 -8.65 25.80 -18.42
CA SER A 66 -7.80 26.91 -17.98
C SER A 66 -8.56 28.06 -17.31
N THR A 67 -9.90 28.06 -17.36
CA THR A 67 -10.73 29.09 -16.70
C THR A 67 -11.06 28.71 -15.27
N THR A 68 -11.28 27.42 -15.00
CA THR A 68 -11.59 26.88 -13.66
C THR A 68 -10.40 26.19 -13.01
N ASN A 69 -9.28 26.02 -13.73
CA ASN A 69 -8.11 25.24 -13.35
C ASN A 69 -8.45 23.78 -13.02
N GLU A 70 -9.44 23.22 -13.71
CA GLU A 70 -9.91 21.86 -13.49
C GLU A 70 -9.28 20.88 -14.49
N LEU A 71 -8.58 19.88 -13.97
CA LEU A 71 -8.01 18.75 -14.70
C LEU A 71 -8.85 17.50 -14.43
N ILE A 72 -9.28 16.80 -15.48
CA ILE A 72 -10.09 15.58 -15.36
C ILE A 72 -9.28 14.35 -15.79
N ILE A 73 -9.17 13.40 -14.86
CA ILE A 73 -8.44 12.15 -15.05
C ILE A 73 -9.37 10.97 -14.81
N TYR A 74 -9.22 9.93 -15.60
CA TYR A 74 -9.98 8.70 -15.56
C TYR A 74 -9.04 7.56 -15.21
N VAL A 75 -9.33 6.86 -14.12
CA VAL A 75 -8.51 5.74 -13.64
C VAL A 75 -9.37 4.50 -13.60
N LYS A 76 -8.92 3.43 -14.24
CA LYS A 76 -9.59 2.14 -14.30
C LYS A 76 -8.93 1.17 -13.33
N ASN A 77 -9.74 0.39 -12.62
CA ASN A 77 -9.24 -0.77 -11.87
C ASN A 77 -9.04 -1.93 -12.86
N THR A 78 -7.79 -2.28 -13.13
CA THR A 78 -7.39 -3.42 -13.98
C THR A 78 -7.06 -4.67 -13.17
N GLY A 79 -7.05 -4.54 -11.84
CA GLY A 79 -6.78 -5.61 -10.89
C GLY A 79 -7.95 -6.59 -10.72
N LYS A 80 -7.87 -7.35 -9.63
CA LYS A 80 -8.81 -8.40 -9.20
C LYS A 80 -9.42 -8.12 -7.83
N SER A 81 -8.90 -7.14 -7.09
CA SER A 81 -9.42 -6.67 -5.81
C SER A 81 -10.36 -5.47 -6.00
N ILE A 82 -11.24 -5.28 -5.03
CA ILE A 82 -12.01 -4.03 -4.90
C ILE A 82 -11.06 -3.01 -4.27
N LEU A 83 -10.93 -1.84 -4.88
CA LEU A 83 -10.05 -0.77 -4.43
C LEU A 83 -10.84 0.26 -3.63
N SER A 84 -10.20 0.86 -2.63
CA SER A 84 -10.76 2.01 -1.91
C SER A 84 -10.46 3.30 -2.66
N THR A 85 -11.41 4.23 -2.64
CA THR A 85 -11.23 5.59 -3.19
C THR A 85 -10.87 6.62 -2.11
N SER A 86 -10.90 6.26 -0.83
CA SER A 86 -10.62 7.18 0.28
C SER A 86 -9.14 7.52 0.42
N ASP A 87 -8.27 6.54 0.21
CA ASP A 87 -6.84 6.62 0.57
C ASP A 87 -5.95 6.72 -0.68
N LEU A 88 -6.42 7.49 -1.67
CA LEU A 88 -5.70 7.72 -2.92
C LEU A 88 -4.79 8.94 -2.80
N THR A 89 -3.53 8.77 -3.20
CA THR A 89 -2.57 9.88 -3.29
C THR A 89 -2.35 10.25 -4.76
N ILE A 90 -2.59 11.51 -5.10
CA ILE A 90 -2.36 12.05 -6.44
C ILE A 90 -1.14 12.96 -6.39
N ILE A 91 -0.24 12.79 -7.34
CA ILE A 91 0.99 13.55 -7.47
C ILE A 91 1.05 14.15 -8.87
N ILE A 92 1.25 15.45 -8.97
CA ILE A 92 1.45 16.17 -10.23
C ILE A 92 2.84 16.83 -10.19
N ASP A 93 3.67 16.56 -11.19
CA ASP A 93 5.04 17.11 -11.33
C ASP A 93 5.93 16.95 -10.07
N GLY A 94 5.65 15.92 -9.27
CA GLY A 94 6.36 15.63 -8.02
C GLY A 94 5.76 16.29 -6.77
N PHE A 95 4.70 17.07 -6.89
CA PHE A 95 3.97 17.66 -5.76
C PHE A 95 2.71 16.86 -5.45
N VAL A 96 2.47 16.59 -4.16
CA VAL A 96 1.28 15.89 -3.70
C VAL A 96 0.10 16.87 -3.70
N VAL A 97 -0.99 16.48 -4.35
CA VAL A 97 -2.24 17.25 -4.36
C VAL A 97 -2.94 17.09 -3.00
N PRO A 98 -3.26 18.18 -2.27
CA PRO A 98 -3.96 18.09 -0.99
C PRO A 98 -5.39 17.54 -1.13
N GLU A 99 -5.90 16.87 -0.10
CA GLU A 99 -7.24 16.23 -0.04
C GLU A 99 -8.45 17.20 -0.17
N GLY A 100 -8.23 18.50 -0.39
CA GLY A 100 -9.30 19.47 -0.71
C GLY A 100 -9.28 19.95 -2.16
N ASN A 101 -8.22 19.63 -2.91
CA ASN A 101 -8.00 20.11 -4.27
C ASN A 101 -8.35 19.05 -5.31
N PHE A 102 -8.90 17.90 -4.91
CA PHE A 102 -9.44 16.93 -5.86
C PHE A 102 -10.72 16.29 -5.34
N SER A 103 -11.55 15.83 -6.26
CA SER A 103 -12.75 15.04 -5.98
C SER A 103 -12.77 13.78 -6.82
N ILE A 104 -13.32 12.70 -6.27
CA ILE A 104 -13.38 11.39 -6.91
C ILE A 104 -14.84 10.98 -7.05
N GLU A 105 -15.21 10.57 -8.25
CA GLU A 105 -16.54 10.09 -8.61
C GLU A 105 -16.41 8.71 -9.26
N ILE A 106 -17.17 7.73 -8.79
CA ILE A 106 -17.22 6.41 -9.43
C ILE A 106 -18.17 6.49 -10.63
N LEU A 107 -17.69 6.11 -11.83
CA LEU A 107 -18.49 6.17 -13.04
C LEU A 107 -19.37 4.93 -13.21
N GLY A 108 -20.62 5.16 -13.57
CA GLY A 108 -21.68 4.15 -13.51
C GLY A 108 -22.14 4.01 -12.06
N GLU A 109 -23.43 3.75 -11.82
CA GLU A 109 -24.10 3.76 -10.51
C GLU A 109 -23.61 2.62 -9.55
N TYR A 110 -22.31 2.51 -9.37
CA TYR A 110 -21.62 1.54 -8.55
C TYR A 110 -21.25 2.18 -7.22
N THR A 111 -21.32 1.37 -6.16
CA THR A 111 -20.99 1.79 -4.79
C THR A 111 -19.53 1.54 -4.43
N ALA A 112 -18.78 0.83 -5.28
CA ALA A 112 -17.41 0.43 -5.01
C ALA A 112 -16.58 0.33 -6.31
N TRP A 113 -15.29 0.64 -6.21
CA TRP A 113 -14.35 0.58 -7.33
C TRP A 113 -13.88 -0.86 -7.58
N SER A 114 -14.79 -1.65 -8.15
CA SER A 114 -14.55 -3.07 -8.49
C SER A 114 -13.68 -3.22 -9.75
N PRO A 115 -13.08 -4.40 -9.98
CA PRO A 115 -12.38 -4.70 -11.22
C PRO A 115 -13.17 -4.34 -12.48
N GLY A 116 -12.54 -3.59 -13.38
CA GLY A 116 -13.12 -3.10 -14.63
C GLY A 116 -13.84 -1.75 -14.52
N ILE A 117 -14.09 -1.25 -13.32
CA ILE A 117 -14.78 0.04 -13.09
C ILE A 117 -13.79 1.19 -13.21
N VAL A 118 -14.30 2.33 -13.69
CA VAL A 118 -13.55 3.57 -13.88
C VAL A 118 -14.00 4.59 -12.85
N ILE A 119 -13.05 5.31 -12.27
CA ILE A 119 -13.30 6.51 -11.47
C ILE A 119 -12.89 7.74 -12.26
N LYS A 120 -13.61 8.83 -12.05
CA LYS A 120 -13.29 10.16 -12.52
C LYS A 120 -12.71 10.95 -11.35
N ILE A 121 -11.51 11.47 -11.54
CA ILE A 121 -10.80 12.32 -10.61
C ILE A 121 -10.81 13.73 -11.20
N THR A 122 -11.37 14.69 -10.48
CA THR A 122 -11.38 16.11 -10.87
C THR A 122 -10.44 16.86 -9.94
N ILE A 123 -9.37 17.41 -10.48
CA ILE A 123 -8.29 18.06 -9.73
C ILE A 123 -8.33 19.56 -10.03
N ILE A 124 -8.26 20.40 -9.00
CA ILE A 124 -8.27 21.85 -9.09
C ILE A 124 -6.85 22.35 -8.84
N GLU A 125 -6.11 22.54 -9.93
CA GLU A 125 -4.71 23.00 -9.90
C GLU A 125 -4.34 23.83 -11.13
N SER A 126 -3.61 24.92 -10.90
CA SER A 126 -3.12 25.79 -11.98
C SER A 126 -1.88 25.17 -12.63
N LEU A 127 -2.02 24.70 -13.87
CA LEU A 127 -0.94 24.10 -14.65
C LEU A 127 -0.53 25.08 -15.76
N SER A 128 0.77 25.20 -16.00
CA SER A 128 1.28 25.95 -17.16
C SER A 128 1.00 25.17 -18.46
N SER A 129 1.13 25.81 -19.62
CA SER A 129 1.19 25.02 -20.86
C SER A 129 2.55 24.33 -20.94
N GLY A 130 2.56 23.06 -21.35
CA GLY A 130 3.76 22.23 -21.37
C GLY A 130 3.49 20.76 -21.06
N ASP A 131 4.58 20.04 -20.83
CA ASP A 131 4.56 18.62 -20.47
C ASP A 131 4.42 18.50 -18.95
N HIS A 132 3.47 17.67 -18.53
CA HIS A 132 3.16 17.40 -17.13
C HIS A 132 3.16 15.89 -16.88
N LYS A 133 3.46 15.51 -15.63
CA LYS A 133 3.42 14.13 -15.18
C LYS A 133 2.42 13.99 -14.05
N ILE A 134 1.44 13.13 -14.24
CA ILE A 134 0.53 12.71 -13.16
C ILE A 134 0.86 11.30 -12.72
N LYS A 135 0.77 11.07 -11.40
CA LYS A 135 0.89 9.77 -10.77
C LYS A 135 -0.24 9.59 -9.78
N VAL A 136 -0.92 8.45 -9.86
CA VAL A 136 -1.97 8.05 -8.93
C VAL A 136 -1.47 6.83 -8.15
N VAL A 137 -1.48 6.92 -6.82
CA VAL A 137 -0.95 5.89 -5.92
C VAL A 137 -2.06 5.41 -4.99
N LEU A 138 -2.21 4.10 -4.90
CA LEU A 138 -3.09 3.40 -3.96
C LEU A 138 -2.47 3.30 -2.56
N ASP A 139 -3.30 2.99 -1.58
CA ASP A 139 -2.92 2.73 -0.18
C ASP A 139 -1.85 1.63 -0.01
N ASN A 140 -1.92 0.61 -0.86
CA ASN A 140 -0.99 -0.51 -0.89
C ASN A 140 0.31 -0.22 -1.67
N GLY A 141 0.46 0.99 -2.20
CA GLY A 141 1.65 1.44 -2.93
C GLY A 141 1.69 1.08 -4.41
N VAL A 142 0.66 0.41 -4.95
CA VAL A 142 0.50 0.25 -6.40
C VAL A 142 0.19 1.60 -7.01
N TYR A 143 0.82 1.93 -8.14
CA TYR A 143 0.64 3.21 -8.79
C TYR A 143 0.64 3.07 -10.29
N ASP A 144 0.04 4.05 -10.94
CA ASP A 144 0.22 4.28 -12.37
C ASP A 144 0.62 5.74 -12.62
N GLU A 145 1.34 5.97 -13.70
CA GLU A 145 1.82 7.30 -14.09
C GLU A 145 1.65 7.56 -15.58
N MET A 146 1.23 8.77 -15.91
CA MET A 146 1.03 9.21 -17.28
C MET A 146 1.69 10.57 -17.50
N TYR A 147 2.34 10.71 -18.66
CA TYR A 147 2.78 12.01 -19.17
C TYR A 147 1.70 12.56 -20.07
N PHE A 148 1.40 13.84 -19.93
CA PHE A 148 0.41 14.52 -20.77
C PHE A 148 0.85 15.93 -21.06
N ARG A 149 0.24 16.53 -22.08
CA ARG A 149 0.55 17.88 -22.50
C ARG A 149 -0.69 18.76 -22.45
N ILE A 150 -0.51 19.99 -21.96
CA ILE A 150 -1.52 21.06 -21.92
C ILE A 150 -1.12 22.21 -22.84
#